data_AF-A0A537H5A8-F1
#
_entry.id   AF-A0A537H5A8-F1
#
_cell.length_a   1.000
_cell.length_b   1.000
_cell.length_c   1.000
_cell.angle_alpha   90.00
_cell.angle_beta   90.00
_cell.angle_gamma   90.00
#
_symmetry.space_group_name_H-M   'P 1'
#
loop_
_entity.id
_entity.type
_entity.pdbx_description
1 polymer ?
#
loop_
_entity_poly.entity_id
_entity_poly.type
_entity_poly.pdbx_seq_one_letter_code
_entity_poly.pdbx_strand_id
1 'polypeptide(L)'
;HQKIHRSLEVDREVEQRGGDIYEIDEKLLGNLKPDLILTQELCHVCAVSYTKVKEAARVLDADTEIVSLEPTNLEEIVDNILLVGRMTGKQGEAEKLAAQMLQRINRVREKTRTVQDKPR
;
A
#
# COMPACT_ATOMS: atom_id res chain seq x y z
N HIS A 1 17.98 -13.70 -25.54
CA HIS A 1 18.43 -13.80 -24.14
C HIS A 1 18.90 -12.45 -23.57
N GLN A 2 18.13 -11.35 -23.69
CA GLN A 2 18.62 -10.02 -23.29
C GLN A 2 17.53 -9.12 -22.69
N LYS A 3 16.62 -9.67 -21.87
CA LYS A 3 15.56 -8.88 -21.22
C LYS A 3 15.30 -9.18 -19.72
N ILE A 4 16.11 -10.02 -19.07
CA ILE A 4 15.91 -10.40 -17.65
C ILE A 4 16.86 -9.65 -16.67
N HIS A 5 17.88 -8.93 -17.16
CA HIS A 5 18.92 -8.34 -16.30
C HIS A 5 18.57 -6.98 -15.65
N ARG A 6 17.43 -6.35 -15.95
CA ARG A 6 17.19 -4.96 -15.52
C ARG A 6 16.57 -4.79 -14.12
N SER A 7 15.96 -5.84 -13.55
CA SER A 7 15.32 -5.74 -12.21
C SER A 7 16.33 -5.98 -11.09
N LEU A 8 17.14 -7.03 -11.20
CA LEU A 8 18.09 -7.44 -10.15
C LEU A 8 19.18 -6.40 -9.87
N GLU A 9 19.57 -5.61 -10.87
CA GLU A 9 20.54 -4.52 -10.67
C GLU A 9 19.93 -3.36 -9.89
N VAL A 10 18.64 -3.04 -10.14
CA VAL A 10 17.92 -2.00 -9.39
C VAL A 10 17.71 -2.46 -7.95
N ASP A 11 17.22 -3.68 -7.75
CA ASP A 11 16.94 -4.24 -6.42
C ASP A 11 18.22 -4.25 -5.55
N ARG A 12 19.36 -4.66 -6.14
CA ARG A 12 20.64 -4.72 -5.45
C ARG A 12 21.24 -3.33 -5.16
N GLU A 13 21.02 -2.36 -6.04
CA GLU A 13 21.49 -0.99 -5.83
C GLU A 13 20.65 -0.28 -4.74
N VAL A 14 19.37 -0.63 -4.62
CA VAL A 14 18.48 -0.15 -3.55
C VAL A 14 18.84 -0.78 -2.20
N GLU A 15 19.13 -2.07 -2.15
CA GLU A 15 19.64 -2.73 -0.94
C GLU A 15 20.96 -2.12 -0.46
N GLN A 16 21.89 -1.82 -1.38
CA GLN A 16 23.19 -1.20 -1.03
C GLN A 16 23.06 0.23 -0.49
N ARG A 17 21.96 0.93 -0.82
CA ARG A 17 21.66 2.28 -0.32
C ARG A 17 20.81 2.28 0.95
N GLY A 18 20.53 1.12 1.54
CA GLY A 18 19.80 1.01 2.81
C GLY A 18 18.27 0.95 2.65
N GLY A 19 17.75 0.53 1.50
CA GLY A 19 16.34 0.18 1.31
C GLY A 19 15.38 1.34 1.07
N ASP A 20 15.68 2.55 1.56
CA ASP A 20 14.78 3.70 1.41
C ASP A 20 15.24 4.65 0.29
N ILE A 21 14.75 4.43 -0.95
CA ILE A 21 15.00 5.35 -2.08
C ILE A 21 14.21 6.67 -1.98
N TYR A 22 13.33 6.80 -0.99
CA TYR A 22 12.47 7.96 -0.82
C TYR A 22 12.80 8.70 0.47
N GLU A 23 12.75 10.03 0.41
CA GLU A 23 12.83 10.92 1.56
C GLU A 23 11.45 11.54 1.82
N ILE A 24 11.13 11.77 3.10
CA ILE A 24 9.94 12.50 3.51
C ILE A 24 10.35 13.94 3.75
N ASP A 25 9.67 14.89 3.09
CA ASP A 25 9.86 16.31 3.36
C ASP A 25 9.19 16.68 4.69
N GLU A 26 9.95 16.64 5.78
CA GLU A 26 9.48 16.96 7.13
C GLU A 26 8.95 18.38 7.27
N LYS A 27 9.49 19.35 6.50
CA LYS A 27 9.00 20.73 6.53
C LYS A 27 7.62 20.81 5.91
N LEU A 28 7.43 20.17 4.76
CA LEU A 28 6.11 20.08 4.14
C LEU A 28 5.13 19.32 5.02
N LEU A 29 5.56 18.21 5.64
CA LEU A 29 4.74 17.41 6.54
C LEU A 29 4.24 18.25 7.73
N GLY A 30 5.14 18.99 8.39
CA GLY A 30 4.79 19.90 9.48
C GLY A 30 3.87 21.05 9.06
N ASN A 31 3.96 21.51 7.82
CA ASN A 31 3.07 22.54 7.28
C ASN A 31 1.67 22.00 6.94
N LEU A 32 1.58 20.77 6.46
CA LEU A 32 0.31 20.12 6.08
C LEU A 32 -0.52 19.73 7.30
N LYS A 33 0.13 19.38 8.42
CA LYS A 33 -0.52 18.97 9.67
C LYS A 33 -1.61 17.91 9.44
N PRO A 34 -1.27 16.77 8.82
CA PRO A 34 -2.25 15.70 8.63
C PRO A 34 -2.72 15.17 9.99
N ASP A 35 -4.00 14.85 10.09
CA ASP A 35 -4.58 14.09 11.19
C ASP A 35 -4.47 12.57 10.97
N LEU A 36 -4.27 12.14 9.71
CA LEU A 36 -4.12 10.75 9.30
C LEU A 36 -3.00 10.58 8.26
N ILE A 37 -2.09 9.64 8.51
CA ILE A 37 -1.06 9.19 7.57
C ILE A 37 -1.31 7.71 7.25
N LEU A 38 -1.48 7.41 5.95
CA LEU A 38 -1.53 6.05 5.44
C LEU A 38 -0.19 5.69 4.80
N THR A 39 0.41 4.58 5.23
CA THR A 39 1.65 4.04 4.66
C THR A 39 1.53 2.55 4.38
N GLN A 40 2.58 1.94 3.82
CA GLN A 40 2.69 0.52 3.55
C GLN A 40 4.14 0.07 3.79
N GLU A 41 4.37 -1.18 4.18
CA GLU A 41 5.71 -1.78 4.27
C GLU A 41 5.84 -3.06 3.41
N LEU A 42 5.01 -3.18 2.38
CA LEU A 42 4.92 -4.38 1.54
C LEU A 42 6.03 -4.54 0.49
N CYS A 43 6.84 -3.50 0.28
CA CYS A 43 7.80 -3.44 -0.81
C CYS A 43 9.12 -2.87 -0.32
N HIS A 44 10.13 -3.72 -0.17
CA HIS A 44 11.48 -3.37 0.28
C HIS A 44 12.21 -2.33 -0.60
N VAL A 45 11.71 -2.07 -1.82
CA VAL A 45 12.24 -1.06 -2.73
C VAL A 45 11.36 0.17 -2.81
N CYS A 46 10.05 -0.03 -2.87
CA CYS A 46 9.10 1.00 -3.29
C CYS A 46 8.26 1.58 -2.14
N ALA A 47 8.27 0.95 -0.98
CA ALA A 47 7.52 1.41 0.18
C ALA A 47 8.46 2.11 1.17
N VAL A 48 7.99 3.22 1.75
CA VAL A 48 8.71 3.91 2.82
C VAL A 48 8.49 3.14 4.11
N SER A 49 9.57 2.72 4.78
CA SER A 49 9.45 1.95 6.01
C SER A 49 8.57 2.65 7.05
N TYR A 50 7.80 1.86 7.81
CA TYR A 50 6.94 2.40 8.87
C TYR A 50 7.75 3.16 9.92
N THR A 51 8.99 2.72 10.18
CA THR A 51 9.92 3.40 11.07
C THR A 51 10.25 4.82 10.57
N LYS A 52 10.57 4.99 9.29
CA LYS A 52 10.89 6.30 8.70
C LYS A 52 9.69 7.24 8.71
N VAL A 53 8.49 6.73 8.45
CA VAL A 53 7.25 7.51 8.59
C VAL A 53 7.06 7.99 10.03
N LYS A 54 7.26 7.12 11.03
CA LYS A 54 7.18 7.52 12.45
C LYS A 54 8.24 8.54 12.84
N GLU A 55 9.45 8.44 12.30
CA GLU A 55 10.51 9.41 12.55
C GLU A 55 10.16 10.79 11.99
N ALA A 56 9.73 10.85 10.73
CA ALA A 56 9.31 12.10 10.09
C ALA A 56 8.08 12.70 10.78
N ALA A 57 7.14 11.87 11.23
CA ALA A 57 5.93 12.32 11.92
C ALA A 57 6.18 12.87 13.33
N ARG A 58 7.40 12.81 13.88
CA ARG A 58 7.74 13.44 15.17
C ARG A 58 7.55 14.96 15.18
N VAL A 59 7.51 15.59 14.01
CA VAL A 59 7.24 17.03 13.86
C VAL A 59 5.76 17.38 13.96
N LEU A 60 4.88 16.37 14.00
CA LEU A 60 3.43 16.53 14.03
C LEU A 60 2.86 16.47 15.45
N ASP A 61 1.60 16.88 15.57
CA ASP A 61 0.86 16.80 16.83
C ASP A 61 0.64 15.34 17.25
N ALA A 62 0.57 15.11 18.57
CA ALA A 62 0.46 13.77 19.16
C ALA A 62 -0.80 13.00 18.74
N ASP A 63 -1.80 13.69 18.21
CA ASP A 63 -3.08 13.12 17.79
C ASP A 63 -3.06 12.61 16.34
N THR A 64 -1.94 12.76 15.62
CA THR A 64 -1.79 12.23 14.25
C THR A 64 -1.85 10.71 14.26
N GLU A 65 -2.83 10.14 13.56
CA GLU A 65 -2.95 8.69 13.43
C GLU A 65 -2.10 8.19 12.25
N ILE A 66 -1.25 7.19 12.48
CA ILE A 66 -0.41 6.58 11.44
C ILE A 66 -0.82 5.13 11.27
N VAL A 67 -1.26 4.75 10.06
CA VAL A 67 -1.72 3.40 9.76
C VAL A 67 -0.91 2.80 8.61
N SER A 68 -0.30 1.64 8.87
CA SER A 68 0.31 0.81 7.84
C SER A 68 -0.73 -0.15 7.26
N LEU A 69 -0.92 -0.12 5.95
CA LEU A 69 -1.84 -0.99 5.21
C LEU A 69 -1.04 -2.08 4.51
N GLU A 70 -1.07 -3.30 5.03
CA GLU A 70 -0.23 -4.41 4.57
C GLU A 70 -1.05 -5.63 4.11
N PRO A 71 -1.93 -5.50 3.09
CA PRO A 71 -2.72 -6.62 2.63
C PRO A 71 -1.88 -7.64 1.85
N THR A 72 -2.03 -8.91 2.18
CA THR A 72 -1.36 -10.06 1.55
C THR A 72 -2.27 -10.85 0.60
N ASN A 73 -3.57 -10.57 0.63
CA ASN A 73 -4.56 -11.20 -0.22
C ASN A 73 -5.69 -10.21 -0.60
N LEU A 74 -6.57 -10.62 -1.52
CA LEU A 74 -7.64 -9.76 -2.03
C LEU A 74 -8.71 -9.43 -0.98
N GLU A 75 -8.92 -10.31 0.00
CA GLU A 75 -9.89 -10.11 1.09
C GLU A 75 -9.38 -9.00 2.02
N GLU A 76 -8.10 -9.04 2.38
CA GLU A 76 -7.44 -7.98 3.16
C GLU A 76 -7.41 -6.63 2.42
N ILE A 77 -7.34 -6.61 1.09
CA ILE A 77 -7.50 -5.36 0.33
C ILE A 77 -8.91 -4.78 0.53
N VAL A 78 -9.94 -5.63 0.54
CA VAL A 78 -11.31 -5.20 0.79
C VAL A 78 -11.45 -4.67 2.22
N ASP A 79 -10.88 -5.35 3.20
CA ASP A 79 -10.89 -4.90 4.60
C ASP A 79 -10.18 -3.55 4.76
N ASN A 80 -9.07 -3.33 4.06
CA ASN A 80 -8.36 -2.05 4.06
C ASN A 80 -9.19 -0.92 3.43
N ILE A 81 -9.94 -1.20 2.36
CA ILE A 81 -10.87 -0.20 1.78
C ILE A 81 -11.90 0.22 2.84
N LEU A 82 -12.47 -0.75 3.56
CA LEU A 82 -13.46 -0.48 4.62
C LEU A 82 -12.83 0.25 5.81
N LEU A 83 -11.61 -0.11 6.19
CA LEU A 83 -10.85 0.59 7.24
C LEU A 83 -10.63 2.05 6.89
N VAL A 84 -10.07 2.34 5.72
CA VAL A 84 -9.85 3.71 5.24
C VAL A 84 -11.17 4.48 5.16
N GLY A 85 -12.25 3.83 4.70
CA GLY A 85 -13.59 4.41 4.71
C GLY A 85 -14.05 4.85 6.11
N ARG A 86 -13.82 4.02 7.13
CA ARG A 86 -14.16 4.38 8.52
C ARG A 86 -13.31 5.55 9.02
N MET A 87 -12.00 5.51 8.81
CA MET A 87 -11.06 6.52 9.29
C MET A 87 -11.29 7.89 8.64
N THR A 88 -11.72 7.91 7.38
CA THR A 88 -11.96 9.15 6.61
C THR A 88 -13.42 9.62 6.65
N GLY A 89 -14.31 8.92 7.38
CA GLY A 89 -15.75 9.21 7.40
C GLY A 89 -16.47 8.96 6.07
N LYS A 90 -15.89 8.15 5.18
CA LYS A 90 -16.38 7.78 3.84
C LYS A 90 -16.85 6.33 3.75
N GLN A 91 -17.58 5.90 4.79
CA GLN A 91 -18.04 4.52 4.94
C GLN A 91 -18.90 4.07 3.74
N GLY A 92 -19.85 4.89 3.32
CA GLY A 92 -20.73 4.55 2.19
C GLY A 92 -20.00 4.41 0.85
N GLU A 93 -19.03 5.30 0.59
CA GLU A 93 -18.18 5.20 -0.60
C GLU A 93 -17.28 3.96 -0.56
N ALA A 94 -16.72 3.65 0.60
CA ALA A 94 -15.88 2.46 0.80
C ALA A 94 -16.66 1.15 0.62
N GLU A 95 -17.86 1.04 1.19
CA GLU A 95 -18.74 -0.12 1.02
C GLU A 95 -19.10 -0.34 -0.45
N LYS A 96 -19.42 0.75 -1.16
CA LYS A 96 -19.71 0.69 -2.60
C LYS A 96 -18.50 0.20 -3.39
N LEU A 97 -17.30 0.72 -3.08
CA LEU A 97 -16.06 0.33 -3.75
C LEU A 97 -15.71 -1.15 -3.47
N ALA A 98 -15.80 -1.57 -2.21
CA ALA A 98 -15.59 -2.95 -1.77
C ALA A 98 -16.53 -3.92 -2.50
N ALA A 99 -17.83 -3.60 -2.57
CA ALA A 99 -18.81 -4.41 -3.28
C ALA A 99 -18.49 -4.52 -4.78
N GLN A 100 -18.11 -3.42 -5.43
CA GLN A 100 -17.70 -3.43 -6.85
C GLN A 100 -16.45 -4.27 -7.09
N MET A 101 -15.47 -4.20 -6.19
CA MET A 101 -14.25 -5.01 -6.28
C MET A 101 -14.57 -6.50 -6.15
N LEU A 102 -15.35 -6.89 -5.15
CA LEU A 102 -15.78 -8.28 -4.95
C LEU A 102 -16.58 -8.82 -6.15
N GLN A 103 -17.48 -8.00 -6.72
CA GLN A 103 -18.19 -8.37 -7.95
C GLN A 103 -17.25 -8.63 -9.12
N ARG A 104 -16.21 -7.81 -9.30
CA ARG A 104 -15.21 -8.00 -10.35
C ARG A 104 -14.39 -9.28 -10.14
N ILE A 105 -13.98 -9.55 -8.89
CA ILE A 105 -13.25 -10.77 -8.54
C ILE A 105 -14.11 -12.00 -8.81
N ASN A 106 -15.36 -12.02 -8.35
CA ASN A 106 -16.29 -13.11 -8.59
C ASN A 106 -16.54 -13.35 -10.08
N ARG A 107 -16.65 -12.28 -10.88
CA ARG A 107 -16.79 -12.40 -12.33
C ARG A 107 -15.59 -13.09 -12.98
N VAL A 108 -14.37 -12.80 -12.52
CA VAL A 108 -13.16 -13.51 -13.00
C VAL A 108 -13.19 -14.96 -12.55
N ARG A 109 -13.49 -15.21 -11.26
CA ARG A 109 -13.57 -16.56 -10.68
C ARG A 109 -14.54 -17.46 -11.43
N GLU A 110 -15.72 -16.96 -11.79
CA GLU A 110 -16.70 -17.71 -12.57
C GLU A 110 -16.22 -18.01 -13.98
N LYS A 111 -15.61 -17.03 -14.66
CA LYS A 111 -15.07 -17.21 -16.02
C LYS A 111 -13.91 -18.19 -16.07
N THR A 112 -13.10 -18.28 -15.02
CA THR A 112 -11.92 -19.15 -14.98
C THR A 112 -12.22 -20.53 -14.39
N ARG A 113 -13.43 -20.76 -13.86
CA ARG A 113 -13.81 -22.00 -13.15
C ARG A 113 -13.58 -23.27 -13.98
N THR A 114 -13.77 -23.19 -15.29
CA THR A 114 -13.67 -24.34 -16.21
C THR A 114 -12.38 -24.34 -17.04
N VAL A 115 -11.44 -23.43 -16.76
CA VAL A 115 -10.18 -23.36 -17.49
C VAL A 115 -9.29 -24.52 -17.04
N GLN A 116 -8.95 -25.40 -18.00
CA GLN A 116 -8.14 -26.60 -17.75
C GLN A 116 -6.64 -26.31 -17.79
N ASP A 117 -6.21 -25.33 -18.57
CA ASP A 117 -4.80 -24.93 -18.67
C ASP A 117 -4.46 -23.87 -17.61
N LYS A 118 -3.61 -24.25 -16.65
CA LYS A 118 -3.19 -23.38 -15.54
C LYS A 118 -1.68 -23.14 -15.67
N PRO A 119 -1.26 -22.15 -16.48
CA PRO A 119 0.15 -21.81 -16.58
C PRO A 119 0.70 -21.37 -15.22
N ARG A 120 1.96 -21.73 -14.98
CA ARG A 120 2.66 -21.51 -13.71
C ARG A 120 3.65 -20.37 -13.83
#